data_AF-A0A1S1LGT6-F1
#
_entry.id   AF-A0A1S1LGT6-F1
#
_cell.length_a   1.000
_cell.length_b   1.000
_cell.length_c   1.000
_cell.angle_alpha   90.00
_cell.angle_beta   90.00
_cell.angle_gamma   90.00
#
_symmetry.space_group_name_H-M   'P 1'
#
loop_
_entity.id
_entity.type
_entity.pdbx_description
1 polymer ?
#
loop_
_entity_poly.entity_id
_entity_poly.type
_entity_poly.pdbx_seq_one_letter_code
_entity_poly.pdbx_strand_id
1 'polypeptide(L)'
;MNAASKPAGLQVGSTRPLSRAERRAQAARVTADETIVNETAPAAPEPQNPGIPPAPVVASPGGEQETQPAEPVRLKARQRKVKSPFATQLHAGTLARLEWIKAHGYVITDTVDEAINRYLDDAGIPKPDRNDRMP
;
A
#
# COMPACT_ATOMS: atom_id res chain seq x y z
N MET A 1 30.01 63.21 17.59
CA MET A 1 30.00 61.95 18.36
C MET A 1 28.70 61.23 18.05
N ASN A 2 28.74 60.09 17.36
CA ASN A 2 27.56 59.31 17.00
C ASN A 2 27.70 57.89 17.58
N ALA A 3 26.70 57.42 18.33
CA ALA A 3 26.32 56.02 18.59
C ALA A 3 25.53 55.95 19.91
N ALA A 4 24.48 55.16 20.11
CA ALA A 4 23.73 54.28 19.24
C ALA A 4 22.37 54.01 19.91
N SER A 5 21.32 53.96 19.11
CA SER A 5 19.97 53.55 19.52
C SER A 5 19.94 52.05 19.87
N LYS A 6 19.16 51.71 20.91
CA LYS A 6 18.88 50.36 21.44
C LYS A 6 18.32 49.41 20.38
N PRO A 7 18.29 48.10 20.68
CA PRO A 7 16.96 47.51 20.85
C PRO A 7 16.84 46.61 22.09
N ALA A 8 15.82 46.88 22.90
CA ALA A 8 15.25 45.94 23.85
C ALA A 8 14.18 45.13 23.10
N GLY A 9 14.49 43.88 22.77
CA GLY A 9 13.56 42.93 22.16
C GLY A 9 13.45 41.69 23.04
N LEU A 10 12.23 41.18 23.20
CA LEU A 10 11.94 39.95 23.94
C LEU A 10 12.53 38.75 23.18
N GLN A 11 13.48 38.03 23.78
CA GLN A 11 14.14 36.88 23.15
C GLN A 11 13.18 35.70 23.07
N VAL A 12 12.64 35.46 21.87
CA VAL A 12 11.88 34.24 21.57
C VAL A 12 12.89 33.12 21.30
N GLY A 13 12.85 32.08 22.14
CA GLY A 13 13.69 30.89 21.97
C GLY A 13 13.50 30.27 20.59
N SER A 14 14.60 29.80 19.99
CA SER A 14 14.67 29.19 18.67
C SER A 14 13.54 28.16 18.45
N THR A 15 12.66 28.41 17.47
CA THR A 15 11.56 27.52 17.05
C THR A 15 12.03 26.42 16.09
N ARG A 16 13.31 26.08 16.09
CA ARG A 16 13.88 25.12 15.13
C ARG A 16 13.39 23.71 15.47
N PRO A 17 12.70 23.02 14.55
CA PRO A 17 12.20 21.67 14.80
C PRO A 17 13.36 20.69 15.00
N LEU A 18 13.18 19.74 15.93
CA LEU A 18 14.16 18.72 16.28
C LEU A 18 14.60 17.91 15.05
N SER A 19 15.91 17.67 14.96
CA SER A 19 16.50 16.86 13.90
C SER A 19 15.99 15.40 13.97
N ARG A 20 16.00 14.71 12.81
CA ARG A 20 15.68 13.28 12.73
C ARG A 20 16.59 12.43 13.63
N ALA A 21 17.84 12.87 13.82
CA ALA A 21 18.79 12.20 14.70
C ALA A 21 18.36 12.28 16.18
N GLU A 22 17.92 13.44 16.64
CA GLU A 22 17.40 13.64 18.01
C GLU A 22 16.14 12.82 18.28
N ARG A 23 15.21 12.76 17.31
CA ARG A 23 14.02 11.91 17.44
C ARG A 23 14.35 10.43 17.64
N ARG A 24 15.40 9.92 16.98
CA ARG A 24 15.86 8.54 17.18
C ARG A 24 16.49 8.33 18.56
N ALA A 25 17.26 9.30 19.05
CA ALA A 25 17.86 9.24 20.38
C ALA A 25 16.81 9.26 21.50
N GLN A 26 15.71 9.98 21.33
CA GLN A 26 14.60 10.00 22.30
C GLN A 26 13.83 8.66 22.33
N ALA A 27 13.61 8.02 21.17
CA ALA A 27 12.94 6.71 21.11
C ALA A 27 13.73 5.59 21.79
N ALA A 28 15.07 5.67 21.78
CA ALA A 28 15.93 4.68 22.44
C ALA A 28 15.94 4.79 23.98
N ARG A 29 15.34 5.84 24.56
CA ARG A 29 15.26 6.05 26.03
C ARG A 29 13.94 5.59 26.65
N VAL A 30 12.97 5.16 25.84
CA VAL A 30 11.70 4.64 26.35
C VAL A 30 11.81 3.13 26.45
N THR A 31 11.95 2.62 27.69
CA THR A 31 11.37 1.39 28.27
C THR A 31 12.37 0.74 29.24
N ALA A 32 12.18 0.97 30.54
CA ALA A 32 12.49 0.02 31.62
C ALA A 32 12.07 0.63 32.96
N ASP A 33 10.76 0.66 33.23
CA ASP A 33 10.21 0.34 34.55
C ASP A 33 8.69 0.17 34.40
N GLU A 34 8.22 -1.07 34.30
CA GLU A 34 7.00 -1.55 34.97
C GLU A 34 6.89 -3.08 34.75
N THR A 35 7.63 -3.82 35.58
CA THR A 35 7.39 -5.24 35.83
C THR A 35 6.41 -5.37 37.00
N ILE A 36 5.16 -5.72 36.72
CA ILE A 36 4.31 -6.47 37.67
C ILE A 36 4.01 -7.82 37.01
N VAL A 37 4.84 -8.79 37.39
CA VAL A 37 4.53 -10.20 37.65
C VAL A 37 3.04 -10.58 37.54
N ASN A 38 2.72 -11.51 36.65
CA ASN A 38 2.12 -12.75 37.14
C ASN A 38 2.50 -13.95 36.28
N GLU A 39 3.00 -14.93 37.01
CA GLU A 39 3.48 -16.25 36.69
C GLU A 39 2.34 -17.16 36.21
N THR A 40 2.63 -18.07 35.27
CA THR A 40 2.23 -19.51 35.26
C THR A 40 2.19 -20.04 33.82
N ALA A 41 3.23 -20.77 33.43
CA ALA A 41 3.13 -21.93 32.54
C ALA A 41 3.10 -23.20 33.42
N PRO A 42 2.80 -24.45 32.95
CA PRO A 42 2.51 -24.94 31.60
C PRO A 42 1.31 -25.94 31.54
N ALA A 43 0.77 -26.27 30.35
CA ALA A 43 -0.01 -27.50 30.16
C ALA A 43 -0.06 -27.96 28.69
N ALA A 44 -0.01 -29.28 28.52
CA ALA A 44 0.26 -30.07 27.33
C ALA A 44 -1.04 -30.38 26.50
N PRO A 45 -0.96 -31.15 25.39
CA PRO A 45 -1.95 -31.19 24.30
C PRO A 45 -3.10 -32.20 24.46
N GLU A 46 -4.04 -32.14 23.50
CA GLU A 46 -5.12 -33.10 23.13
C GLU A 46 -6.47 -33.03 23.88
N PRO A 47 -7.58 -33.16 23.13
CA PRO A 47 -8.47 -34.28 23.44
C PRO A 47 -8.91 -35.07 22.18
N GLN A 48 -8.85 -36.38 22.36
CA GLN A 48 -9.43 -37.42 21.53
C GLN A 48 -10.96 -37.45 21.68
N ASN A 49 -11.69 -37.76 20.61
CA ASN A 49 -13.05 -38.29 20.70
C ASN A 49 -13.22 -39.41 19.65
N PRO A 50 -13.84 -40.56 20.01
CA PRO A 50 -13.64 -41.83 19.33
C PRO A 50 -14.77 -42.20 18.37
N GLY A 51 -14.51 -43.17 17.51
CA GLY A 51 -15.54 -44.03 16.91
C GLY A 51 -15.43 -44.22 15.40
N ILE A 52 -15.10 -45.47 15.00
CA ILE A 52 -15.61 -46.28 13.86
C ILE A 52 -14.47 -47.22 13.34
N PRO A 53 -14.74 -48.51 13.03
CA PRO A 53 -13.88 -49.69 13.30
C PRO A 53 -12.96 -50.14 12.11
N PRO A 54 -12.15 -51.23 12.23
CA PRO A 54 -10.94 -51.42 11.42
C PRO A 54 -11.09 -52.30 10.15
N ALA A 55 -10.21 -52.00 9.18
CA ALA A 55 -9.61 -52.82 8.10
C ALA A 55 -10.53 -53.40 6.99
N PRO A 56 -10.04 -53.51 5.72
CA PRO A 56 -9.09 -54.58 5.41
C PRO A 56 -7.88 -54.14 4.57
N VAL A 57 -6.79 -54.85 4.82
CA VAL A 57 -5.55 -54.89 4.07
C VAL A 57 -5.82 -55.52 2.69
N VAL A 58 -5.38 -54.86 1.61
CA VAL A 58 -5.07 -55.54 0.35
C VAL A 58 -3.71 -55.05 -0.10
N ALA A 59 -2.71 -55.92 0.05
CA ALA A 59 -1.42 -55.80 -0.59
C ALA A 59 -1.55 -56.20 -2.06
N SER A 60 -0.97 -55.44 -2.99
CA SER A 60 -0.20 -55.98 -4.12
C SER A 60 0.62 -54.90 -4.83
N PRO A 61 1.73 -55.30 -5.48
CA PRO A 61 2.93 -54.49 -5.64
C PRO A 61 3.06 -53.92 -7.05
N GLY A 62 3.97 -52.95 -7.21
CA GLY A 62 4.49 -52.57 -8.52
C GLY A 62 3.91 -51.26 -9.03
N GLY A 63 4.81 -50.30 -9.22
CA GLY A 63 4.49 -48.97 -9.72
C GLY A 63 5.48 -47.97 -9.19
N GLU A 64 6.73 -48.10 -9.62
CA GLU A 64 7.69 -47.01 -9.62
C GLU A 64 7.06 -45.87 -10.42
N GLN A 65 6.37 -44.96 -9.75
CA GLN A 65 6.14 -43.63 -10.29
C GLN A 65 6.77 -42.67 -9.31
N GLU A 66 8.02 -42.36 -9.65
CA GLU A 66 8.75 -41.19 -9.24
C GLU A 66 7.77 -40.02 -9.13
N THR A 67 7.40 -39.69 -7.89
CA THR A 67 6.60 -38.51 -7.55
C THR A 67 7.42 -37.30 -7.97
N GLN A 68 7.32 -36.92 -9.24
CA GLN A 68 7.80 -35.63 -9.71
C GLN A 68 7.10 -34.58 -8.83
N PRO A 69 7.84 -33.76 -8.09
CA PRO A 69 7.24 -32.69 -7.33
C PRO A 69 6.51 -31.80 -8.35
N ALA A 70 5.19 -31.73 -8.23
CA ALA A 70 4.36 -30.86 -9.04
C ALA A 70 4.96 -29.44 -8.97
N GLU A 71 5.51 -28.96 -10.08
CA GLU A 71 6.04 -27.60 -10.14
C GLU A 71 4.91 -26.65 -9.72
N PRO A 72 5.16 -25.72 -8.77
CA PRO A 72 4.15 -24.78 -8.35
C PRO A 72 3.68 -24.00 -9.57
N VAL A 73 2.38 -24.03 -9.85
CA VAL A 73 1.74 -23.22 -10.89
C VAL A 73 2.08 -21.76 -10.61
N ARG A 74 3.11 -21.24 -11.32
CA ARG A 74 3.55 -19.85 -11.18
C ARG A 74 2.50 -18.98 -11.85
N LEU A 75 1.52 -18.56 -11.06
CA LEU A 75 0.57 -17.53 -11.44
C LEU A 75 1.37 -16.29 -11.87
N LYS A 76 1.21 -15.89 -13.13
CA LYS A 76 1.92 -14.72 -13.67
C LYS A 76 1.60 -13.53 -12.77
N ALA A 77 2.64 -12.89 -12.25
CA ALA A 77 2.49 -11.69 -11.46
C ALA A 77 1.64 -10.68 -12.24
N ARG A 78 0.58 -10.17 -11.60
CA ARG A 78 -0.30 -9.16 -12.17
C ARG A 78 0.55 -7.94 -12.52
N GLN A 79 0.86 -7.77 -13.80
CA GLN A 79 1.51 -6.58 -14.33
C GLN A 79 0.55 -5.41 -14.09
N ARG A 80 0.85 -4.60 -13.08
CA ARG A 80 0.13 -3.35 -12.85
C ARG A 80 0.50 -2.43 -13.99
N LYS A 81 -0.44 -2.20 -14.92
CA LYS A 81 -0.27 -1.22 -15.99
C LYS A 81 0.01 0.14 -15.32
N VAL A 82 1.22 0.65 -15.50
CA VAL A 82 1.65 1.89 -14.85
C VAL A 82 0.98 3.05 -15.58
N LYS A 83 0.11 3.78 -14.90
CA LYS A 83 -0.49 5.00 -15.45
C LYS A 83 0.57 6.10 -15.45
N SER A 84 0.80 6.74 -16.59
CA SER A 84 1.69 7.90 -16.70
C SER A 84 0.96 9.16 -16.21
N PRO A 85 1.60 10.06 -15.45
CA PRO A 85 0.98 11.31 -15.03
C PRO A 85 0.69 12.21 -16.26
N PHE A 86 -0.50 12.81 -16.29
CA PHE A 86 -0.92 13.76 -17.32
C PHE A 86 -1.10 15.15 -16.71
N ALA A 87 -0.12 16.04 -16.93
CA ALA A 87 -0.14 17.40 -16.41
C ALA A 87 -0.62 18.37 -17.50
N THR A 88 -1.83 18.91 -17.32
CA THR A 88 -2.40 19.96 -18.19
C THR A 88 -2.96 21.11 -17.36
N GLN A 89 -2.96 22.30 -17.94
CA GLN A 89 -3.59 23.48 -17.34
C GLN A 89 -5.05 23.56 -17.79
N LEU A 90 -5.96 23.79 -16.85
CA LEU A 90 -7.39 23.87 -17.09
C LEU A 90 -7.94 25.25 -16.74
N HIS A 91 -8.98 25.67 -17.44
CA HIS A 91 -9.69 26.90 -17.13
C HIS A 91 -10.39 26.80 -15.77
N ALA A 92 -10.53 27.94 -15.07
CA ALA A 92 -11.14 28.00 -13.73
C ALA A 92 -12.57 27.41 -13.70
N GLY A 93 -13.38 27.71 -14.73
CA GLY A 93 -14.73 27.13 -14.85
C GLY A 93 -14.73 25.60 -14.99
N THR A 94 -13.73 25.03 -15.65
CA THR A 94 -13.60 23.57 -15.78
C THR A 94 -13.19 22.95 -14.44
N LEU A 95 -12.26 23.59 -13.72
CA LEU A 95 -11.86 23.16 -12.38
C LEU A 95 -13.05 23.14 -11.41
N ALA A 96 -13.89 24.18 -11.43
CA ALA A 96 -15.10 24.23 -10.61
C ALA A 96 -16.07 23.06 -10.90
N ARG A 97 -16.19 22.65 -12.17
CA ARG A 97 -16.99 21.47 -12.56
C ARG A 97 -16.37 20.17 -12.06
N LEU A 98 -15.04 20.04 -12.12
CA LEU A 98 -14.31 18.88 -11.59
C LEU A 98 -14.42 18.78 -10.07
N GLU A 99 -14.40 19.90 -9.37
CA GLU A 99 -14.64 19.96 -7.92
C GLU A 99 -16.07 19.59 -7.57
N TRP A 100 -17.06 20.06 -8.35
CA TRP A 100 -18.45 19.69 -8.17
C TRP A 100 -18.64 18.17 -8.30
N ILE A 101 -18.16 17.52 -9.37
CA ILE A 101 -18.30 16.05 -9.50
C ILE A 101 -17.56 15.31 -8.39
N LYS A 102 -16.40 15.81 -7.93
CA LYS A 102 -15.67 15.22 -6.80
C LYS A 102 -16.52 15.24 -5.52
N ALA A 103 -17.23 16.34 -5.27
CA ALA A 103 -18.15 16.45 -4.13
C ALA A 103 -19.33 15.48 -4.23
N HIS A 104 -19.67 15.00 -5.43
CA HIS A 104 -20.74 14.04 -5.69
C HIS A 104 -20.24 12.58 -5.74
N GLY A 105 -19.01 12.32 -5.30
CA GLY A 105 -18.46 10.97 -5.17
C GLY A 105 -17.77 10.43 -6.43
N TYR A 106 -17.63 11.24 -7.49
CA TYR A 106 -16.89 10.83 -8.68
C TYR A 106 -15.37 10.97 -8.49
N VAL A 107 -14.61 10.02 -9.03
CA VAL A 107 -13.14 10.06 -9.04
C VAL A 107 -12.70 10.89 -10.24
N ILE A 108 -12.05 12.03 -10.00
CA ILE A 108 -11.60 12.94 -11.06
C ILE A 108 -10.72 12.19 -12.08
N THR A 109 -9.78 11.36 -11.62
CA THR A 109 -8.87 10.62 -12.50
C THR A 109 -9.62 9.75 -13.49
N ASP A 110 -10.61 8.98 -13.03
CA ASP A 110 -11.37 8.07 -13.88
C ASP A 110 -12.33 8.85 -14.80
N THR A 111 -12.92 9.92 -14.29
CA THR A 111 -13.82 10.79 -15.08
C THR A 111 -13.06 11.49 -16.21
N VAL A 112 -11.87 12.01 -15.93
CA VAL A 112 -11.02 12.68 -16.93
C VAL A 112 -10.53 11.67 -17.97
N ASP A 113 -10.08 10.48 -17.53
CA ASP A 113 -9.66 9.41 -18.44
C ASP A 113 -10.79 8.96 -19.36
N GLU A 114 -12.00 8.73 -18.82
CA GLU A 114 -13.18 8.36 -19.61
C GLU A 114 -13.60 9.47 -20.57
N ALA A 115 -13.65 10.73 -20.10
CA ALA A 115 -14.02 11.87 -20.94
C ALA A 115 -13.05 12.08 -22.11
N ILE A 116 -11.74 11.93 -21.86
CA ILE A 116 -10.71 12.02 -22.91
C ILE A 116 -10.87 10.86 -23.89
N ASN A 117 -10.98 9.62 -23.43
CA ASN A 117 -11.14 8.47 -24.32
C ASN A 117 -12.41 8.57 -25.17
N ARG A 118 -13.52 9.03 -24.59
CA ARG A 118 -14.76 9.26 -25.33
C ARG A 118 -14.59 10.33 -26.41
N TYR A 119 -13.95 11.45 -26.07
CA TYR A 119 -13.64 12.50 -27.05
C TYR A 119 -12.77 11.99 -28.19
N LEU A 120 -11.75 11.16 -27.90
CA LEU A 120 -10.87 10.56 -28.90
C LEU A 120 -11.62 9.53 -29.78
N ASP A 121 -12.49 8.72 -29.18
CA ASP A 121 -13.35 7.76 -29.88
C ASP A 121 -14.32 8.49 -30.83
N ASP A 122 -14.97 9.56 -30.36
CA ASP A 122 -15.87 10.40 -31.17
C ASP A 122 -15.13 11.14 -32.30
N ALA A 123 -13.84 11.45 -32.09
CA ALA A 123 -12.96 12.01 -33.12
C ALA A 123 -12.40 10.97 -34.10
N GLY A 124 -12.70 9.68 -33.91
CA GLY A 124 -12.23 8.59 -34.77
C GLY A 124 -10.75 8.27 -34.61
N ILE A 125 -10.13 8.66 -33.49
CA ILE A 125 -8.72 8.36 -33.21
C ILE A 125 -8.57 6.86 -32.93
N PRO A 126 -7.67 6.15 -33.63
CA PRO A 126 -7.48 4.71 -33.42
C PRO A 126 -7.06 4.37 -31.99
N LYS A 127 -7.52 3.21 -31.50
CA LYS A 127 -7.11 2.69 -30.20
C LYS A 127 -5.70 2.10 -30.27
N PRO A 128 -4.89 2.24 -29.20
CA PRO A 128 -3.58 1.63 -29.15
C PRO A 128 -3.68 0.10 -29.18
N ASP A 129 -2.63 -0.55 -29.69
CA ASP A 129 -2.52 -1.99 -29.73
C ASP A 129 -2.36 -2.60 -28.32
N ARG A 130 -2.24 -3.93 -28.24
CA ARG A 130 -2.05 -4.64 -26.96
C ARG A 130 -0.76 -4.24 -26.22
N ASN A 131 0.18 -3.60 -26.91
CA ASN A 131 1.46 -3.13 -26.37
C ASN A 131 1.48 -1.60 -26.13
N ASP A 132 0.32 -0.95 -26.11
CA ASP A 132 0.16 0.50 -25.93
C ASP A 132 0.83 1.35 -27.02
N ARG A 133 0.99 0.80 -28.24
CA ARG A 133 1.48 1.55 -29.40
C ARG A 133 0.33 2.00 -30.29
N MET A 134 0.39 3.26 -30.71
CA MET A 134 -0.49 3.77 -31.76
C MET A 134 -0.15 3.12 -33.10
N PRO A 135 -1.14 2.89 -33.99
CA PRO A 135 -0.90 2.37 -35.33
C PRO A 135 -0.09 3.31 -36.21
#